data_AF-A0A7S2DZ32-F1
#
_entry.id   AF-A0A7S2DZ32-F1
#
_cell.length_a   1.000
_cell.length_b   1.000
_cell.length_c   1.000
_cell.angle_alpha   90.00
_cell.angle_beta   90.00
_cell.angle_gamma   90.00
#
_symmetry.space_group_name_H-M   'P 1'
#
loop_
_entity.id
_entity.type
_entity.pdbx_description
1 polymer ?
#
loop_
_entity_poly.entity_id
_entity_poly.type
_entity_poly.pdbx_seq_one_letter_code
_entity_poly.pdbx_strand_id
1 'polypeptide(L)'
;MSLTEQPKGPKPLTDKDKEDLKLKLIRLEEDRNRLREEYKLLSESREPAIKNYKNIAAECRRKVEEIKSTSSAKLAAMAEQHERARQADAVCIAEFVKRNNEDANRINALERELASLKAAQVARDDSLPAFLRRLNLDDHLAALEEEELDVALLRSMGRDELVSNMISLGLTETEAAHMAASLFPAS
;
A
#
# COMPACT_ATOMS: atom_id res chain seq x y z
N MET A 1 -17.72 111.15 39.44
CA MET A 1 -17.49 109.69 39.31
C MET A 1 -18.80 109.01 39.69
N SER A 2 -19.45 108.13 38.95
CA SER A 2 -19.03 107.18 37.92
C SER A 2 -20.13 107.07 36.87
N LEU A 3 -19.73 106.95 35.59
CA LEU A 3 -20.58 106.48 34.50
C LEU A 3 -20.90 105.00 34.77
N THR A 4 -22.17 104.64 34.78
CA THR A 4 -22.59 103.25 34.58
C THR A 4 -23.24 103.17 33.21
N GLU A 5 -22.44 102.73 32.24
CA GLU A 5 -22.90 102.37 30.90
C GLU A 5 -23.97 101.29 31.02
N GLN A 6 -25.18 101.60 30.56
CA GLN A 6 -26.17 100.58 30.29
C GLN A 6 -25.69 99.72 29.12
N PRO A 7 -25.84 98.38 29.17
CA PRO A 7 -25.50 97.53 28.05
C PRO A 7 -26.37 97.95 26.86
N LYS A 8 -25.72 98.36 25.76
CA LYS A 8 -26.41 98.60 24.50
C LYS A 8 -27.08 97.29 24.10
N GLY A 9 -28.39 97.23 24.27
CA GLY A 9 -29.22 96.17 23.72
C GLY A 9 -28.97 96.03 22.21
N PRO A 10 -29.28 94.87 21.61
CA PRO A 10 -29.03 94.64 20.19
C PRO A 10 -29.56 95.81 19.38
N LYS A 11 -28.72 96.34 18.47
CA LYS A 11 -29.12 97.43 17.58
C LYS A 11 -30.46 97.05 16.93
N PRO A 12 -31.47 97.94 16.98
CA PRO A 12 -32.74 97.65 16.35
C PRO A 12 -32.48 97.36 14.88
N LEU A 13 -32.94 96.20 14.42
CA LEU A 13 -32.83 95.79 13.03
C LEU A 13 -33.42 96.88 12.16
N THR A 14 -32.62 97.38 11.21
CA THR A 14 -33.15 98.28 10.20
C THR A 14 -34.15 97.49 9.35
N ASP A 15 -35.09 98.18 8.71
CA ASP A 15 -36.08 97.49 7.88
C ASP A 15 -35.42 96.73 6.72
N LYS A 16 -34.23 97.18 6.28
CA LYS A 16 -33.39 96.46 5.34
C LYS A 16 -32.84 95.14 5.91
N ASP A 17 -32.36 95.14 7.16
CA ASP A 17 -31.88 93.92 7.82
C ASP A 17 -33.00 92.90 8.02
N LYS A 18 -34.23 93.36 8.32
CA LYS A 18 -35.40 92.48 8.44
C LYS A 18 -35.78 91.86 7.10
N GLU A 19 -35.70 92.63 6.02
CA GLU A 19 -36.04 92.16 4.68
C GLU A 19 -34.97 91.18 4.15
N ASP A 20 -33.68 91.47 4.38
CA ASP A 20 -32.58 90.56 4.05
C ASP A 20 -32.66 89.25 4.85
N LEU A 21 -33.04 89.31 6.13
CA LEU A 21 -33.27 88.12 6.96
C LEU A 21 -34.43 87.28 6.44
N LYS A 22 -35.56 87.89 6.04
CA LYS A 22 -36.68 87.16 5.43
C LYS A 22 -36.25 86.46 4.13
N LEU A 23 -35.54 87.17 3.26
CA LEU A 23 -35.07 86.61 1.99
C LEU A 23 -34.10 85.44 2.20
N LYS A 24 -33.23 85.54 3.22
CA LYS A 24 -32.29 84.48 3.60
C LYS A 24 -33.01 83.28 4.22
N LEU A 25 -34.04 83.52 5.03
CA LEU A 25 -34.88 82.48 5.59
C LEU A 25 -35.60 81.68 4.49
N ILE A 26 -36.19 82.38 3.52
CA ILE A 26 -36.88 81.77 2.36
C ILE A 26 -35.91 80.89 1.56
N ARG A 27 -34.71 81.38 1.23
CA ARG A 27 -33.70 80.60 0.51
C ARG A 27 -33.25 79.35 1.28
N LEU A 28 -33.05 79.46 2.58
CA LEU A 28 -32.68 78.32 3.43
C LEU A 28 -33.83 77.30 3.56
N GLU A 29 -35.08 77.76 3.54
CA GLU A 29 -36.26 76.90 3.46
C GLU A 29 -36.34 76.14 2.15
N GLU A 30 -36.12 76.82 1.03
CA GLU A 30 -36.09 76.21 -0.31
C GLU A 30 -34.94 75.19 -0.44
N ASP A 31 -33.72 75.54 -0.02
CA ASP A 31 -32.57 74.64 -0.06
C ASP A 31 -32.77 73.40 0.82
N ARG A 32 -33.31 73.57 2.03
CA ARG A 32 -33.63 72.45 2.94
C ARG A 32 -34.69 71.53 2.33
N ASN A 33 -35.71 72.09 1.68
CA ASN A 33 -36.76 71.29 1.03
C ASN A 33 -36.19 70.53 -0.17
N ARG A 34 -35.36 71.17 -1.00
CA ARG A 34 -34.66 70.52 -2.12
C ARG A 34 -33.79 69.36 -1.64
N LEU A 35 -32.95 69.59 -0.63
CA LEU A 35 -32.06 68.56 -0.09
C LEU A 35 -32.82 67.39 0.55
N ARG A 36 -33.98 67.65 1.17
CA ARG A 36 -34.85 66.58 1.69
C ARG A 36 -35.43 65.70 0.59
N GLU A 37 -35.89 66.30 -0.51
CA GLU A 37 -36.39 65.57 -1.68
C GLU A 37 -35.27 64.76 -2.35
N GLU A 38 -34.10 65.37 -2.58
CA GLU A 38 -32.94 64.67 -3.16
C GLU A 38 -32.49 63.48 -2.30
N TYR A 39 -32.43 63.66 -0.98
CA TYR A 39 -32.08 62.57 -0.06
C TYR A 39 -33.12 61.44 -0.09
N LYS A 40 -34.41 61.79 -0.12
CA LYS A 40 -35.50 60.82 -0.17
C LYS A 40 -35.41 59.99 -1.45
N LEU A 41 -35.31 60.63 -2.62
CA LEU A 41 -35.12 59.98 -3.93
C LEU A 41 -33.88 59.08 -3.97
N LEU A 42 -32.76 59.55 -3.39
CA LEU A 42 -31.53 58.77 -3.33
C LEU A 42 -31.65 57.55 -2.42
N SER A 43 -32.37 57.67 -1.30
CA SER A 43 -32.60 56.55 -0.38
C SER A 43 -33.54 55.50 -0.96
N GLU A 44 -34.65 55.94 -1.56
CA GLU A 44 -35.68 55.08 -2.15
C GLU A 44 -35.16 54.34 -3.40
N SER A 45 -34.27 54.97 -4.19
CA SER A 45 -33.65 54.32 -5.34
C SER A 45 -32.58 53.28 -4.97
N ARG A 46 -31.91 53.44 -3.82
CA ARG A 46 -30.81 52.55 -3.40
C ARG A 46 -31.24 51.43 -2.45
N GLU A 47 -32.31 51.61 -1.68
CA GLU A 47 -32.83 50.59 -0.76
C GLU A 47 -33.14 49.25 -1.42
N PRO A 48 -33.81 49.18 -2.60
CA PRO A 48 -34.08 47.93 -3.28
C PRO A 48 -32.81 47.19 -3.68
N ALA A 49 -31.80 47.91 -4.17
CA ALA A 49 -30.52 47.33 -4.58
C ALA A 49 -29.76 46.78 -3.36
N ILE A 50 -29.70 47.54 -2.26
CA ILE A 50 -29.05 47.11 -1.01
C ILE A 50 -29.75 45.87 -0.44
N LYS A 51 -31.09 45.83 -0.45
CA LYS A 51 -31.86 44.67 -0.01
C LYS A 51 -31.57 43.45 -0.87
N ASN A 52 -31.48 43.62 -2.19
CA ASN A 52 -31.13 42.55 -3.12
C ASN A 52 -29.72 42.00 -2.88
N TYR A 53 -28.70 42.86 -2.71
CA TYR A 53 -27.34 42.41 -2.43
C TYR A 53 -27.23 41.63 -1.11
N LYS A 54 -27.97 42.03 -0.06
CA LYS A 54 -28.04 41.28 1.19
C LYS A 54 -28.65 39.90 1.00
N ASN A 55 -29.70 39.78 0.19
CA ASN A 55 -30.33 38.50 -0.13
C ASN A 55 -29.36 37.59 -0.90
N ILE A 56 -28.68 38.10 -1.92
CA ILE A 56 -27.67 37.35 -2.68
C ILE A 56 -26.56 36.86 -1.75
N ALA A 57 -26.03 37.72 -0.89
CA ALA A 57 -24.97 37.35 0.06
C ALA A 57 -25.43 36.25 1.04
N ALA A 58 -26.68 36.30 1.50
CA ALA A 58 -27.26 35.25 2.34
C ALA A 58 -27.40 33.92 1.59
N GLU A 59 -27.86 33.97 0.33
CA GLU A 59 -27.99 32.79 -0.52
C GLU A 59 -26.62 32.14 -0.81
N CYS A 60 -25.61 32.95 -1.13
CA CYS A 60 -24.25 32.46 -1.34
C CYS A 60 -23.69 31.77 -0.09
N ARG A 61 -23.89 32.33 1.12
CA ARG A 61 -23.49 31.67 2.38
C ARG A 61 -24.18 30.33 2.57
N ARG A 62 -25.49 30.27 2.29
CA ARG A 62 -26.26 29.02 2.40
C ARG A 62 -25.73 27.94 1.45
N LYS A 63 -25.48 28.31 0.19
CA LYS A 63 -24.92 27.40 -0.82
C LYS A 63 -23.52 26.89 -0.45
N VAL A 64 -22.67 27.75 0.12
CA VAL A 64 -21.34 27.34 0.59
C VAL A 64 -21.43 26.30 1.71
N GLU A 65 -22.31 26.49 2.69
CA GLU A 65 -22.50 25.51 3.77
C GLU A 65 -23.08 24.18 3.27
N GLU A 66 -24.01 24.22 2.31
CA GLU A 66 -24.54 23.01 1.66
C GLU A 66 -23.46 22.24 0.88
N ILE A 67 -22.58 22.93 0.16
CA ILE A 67 -21.46 22.31 -0.54
C ILE A 67 -20.47 21.70 0.46
N LYS A 68 -20.14 22.42 1.54
CA LYS A 68 -19.23 21.92 2.59
C LYS A 68 -19.80 20.68 3.27
N SER A 69 -21.07 20.68 3.65
CA SER A 69 -21.69 19.53 4.31
C SER A 69 -21.71 18.31 3.39
N THR A 70 -22.10 18.51 2.12
CA THR A 70 -22.15 17.45 1.12
C THR A 70 -20.77 16.88 0.80
N SER A 71 -19.76 17.75 0.61
CA SER A 71 -18.39 17.32 0.33
C SER A 71 -17.76 16.61 1.53
N SER A 72 -17.99 17.10 2.75
CA SER A 72 -17.53 16.45 3.98
C SER A 72 -18.14 15.06 4.15
N ALA A 73 -19.45 14.92 3.92
CA ALA A 73 -20.12 13.63 3.99
C ALA A 73 -19.59 12.65 2.92
N LYS A 74 -19.37 13.12 1.68
CA LYS A 74 -18.78 12.31 0.61
C LYS A 74 -17.36 11.86 0.95
N LEU A 75 -16.52 12.74 1.47
CA LEU A 75 -15.15 12.40 1.87
C LEU A 75 -15.14 11.39 3.01
N ALA A 76 -16.02 11.53 4.00
CA ALA A 76 -16.15 10.56 5.08
C ALA A 76 -16.58 9.18 4.56
N ALA A 77 -17.58 9.12 3.68
CA ALA A 77 -18.03 7.89 3.06
C ALA A 77 -16.93 7.21 2.21
N MET A 78 -16.18 8.00 1.44
CA MET A 78 -15.04 7.48 0.68
C MET A 78 -13.93 6.95 1.60
N ALA A 79 -13.61 7.67 2.67
CA ALA A 79 -12.61 7.22 3.65
C ALA A 79 -13.01 5.90 4.31
N GLU A 80 -14.29 5.75 4.68
CA GLU A 80 -14.80 4.49 5.24
C GLU A 80 -14.76 3.35 4.22
N GLN A 81 -15.12 3.60 2.96
CA GLN A 81 -15.04 2.61 1.90
C GLN A 81 -13.59 2.16 1.64
N HIS A 82 -12.64 3.10 1.59
CA HIS A 82 -11.22 2.80 1.46
C HIS A 82 -10.69 2.00 2.65
N GLU A 83 -11.12 2.32 3.87
CA GLU A 83 -10.72 1.57 5.06
C GLU A 83 -11.24 0.13 5.02
N ARG A 84 -12.51 -0.08 4.65
CA ARG A 84 -13.08 -1.42 4.48
C ARG A 84 -12.32 -2.23 3.41
N ALA A 85 -11.94 -1.59 2.30
CA ALA A 85 -11.14 -2.23 1.26
C ALA A 85 -9.74 -2.63 1.79
N ARG A 86 -9.06 -1.72 2.52
CA ARG A 86 -7.76 -2.03 3.15
C ARG A 86 -7.87 -3.19 4.14
N GLN A 87 -8.94 -3.26 4.91
CA GLN A 87 -9.18 -4.35 5.85
C GLN A 87 -9.40 -5.68 5.12
N ALA A 88 -10.18 -5.69 4.04
CA ALA A 88 -10.37 -6.87 3.21
C ALA A 88 -9.04 -7.34 2.58
N ASP A 89 -8.26 -6.42 2.03
CA ASP A 89 -6.94 -6.72 1.46
C ASP A 89 -5.98 -7.28 2.52
N ALA A 90 -5.97 -6.71 3.72
CA ALA A 90 -5.15 -7.20 4.83
C ALA A 90 -5.49 -8.64 5.21
N VAL A 91 -6.79 -9.01 5.22
CA VAL A 91 -7.23 -10.39 5.48
C VAL A 91 -6.74 -11.32 4.36
N CYS A 92 -6.92 -10.94 3.09
CA CYS A 92 -6.44 -11.73 1.95
C CYS A 92 -4.92 -11.95 2.00
N ILE A 93 -4.15 -10.92 2.33
CA ILE A 93 -2.70 -11.01 2.48
C ILE A 93 -2.33 -11.96 3.62
N ALA A 94 -3.00 -11.87 4.77
CA ALA A 94 -2.73 -12.75 5.90
C ALA A 94 -3.00 -14.23 5.55
N GLU A 95 -4.10 -14.52 4.86
CA GLU A 95 -4.42 -15.86 4.37
C GLU A 95 -3.41 -16.36 3.32
N PHE A 96 -2.94 -15.48 2.45
CA PHE A 96 -1.91 -15.81 1.47
C PHE A 96 -0.57 -16.17 2.15
N VAL A 97 -0.12 -15.35 3.11
CA VAL A 97 1.10 -15.62 3.88
C VAL A 97 0.99 -16.94 4.64
N LYS A 98 -0.17 -17.22 5.25
CA LYS A 98 -0.41 -18.48 5.95
C LYS A 98 -0.25 -19.68 5.01
N ARG A 99 -0.92 -19.65 3.84
CA ARG A 99 -0.82 -20.71 2.83
C ARG A 99 0.61 -20.90 2.33
N ASN A 100 1.33 -19.83 2.03
CA ASN A 100 2.72 -19.93 1.59
C ASN A 100 3.63 -20.58 2.64
N ASN A 101 3.41 -20.30 3.93
CA ASN A 101 4.16 -20.94 5.00
C ASN A 101 3.83 -22.43 5.12
N GLU A 102 2.55 -22.80 4.98
CA GLU A 102 2.10 -24.20 4.95
C GLU A 102 2.72 -24.95 3.76
N ASP A 103 2.70 -24.35 2.57
CA ASP A 103 3.28 -24.91 1.36
C ASP A 103 4.80 -25.04 1.46
N ALA A 104 5.50 -24.03 1.98
CA ALA A 104 6.94 -24.07 2.20
C ALA A 104 7.33 -25.22 3.16
N ASN A 105 6.57 -25.41 4.24
CA ASN A 105 6.78 -26.52 5.16
C ASN A 105 6.57 -27.88 4.48
N ARG A 106 5.54 -27.98 3.62
CA ARG A 106 5.26 -29.20 2.87
C ARG A 106 6.33 -29.50 1.83
N ILE A 107 6.83 -28.48 1.12
CA ILE A 107 7.96 -28.62 0.19
C ILE A 107 9.18 -29.15 0.92
N ASN A 108 9.57 -28.54 2.04
CA ASN A 108 10.71 -29.01 2.84
C ASN A 108 10.55 -30.47 3.31
N ALA A 109 9.34 -30.89 3.67
CA ALA A 109 9.09 -32.28 4.05
C ALA A 109 9.27 -33.24 2.86
N LEU A 110 8.70 -32.89 1.70
CA LEU A 110 8.83 -33.66 0.47
C LEU A 110 10.28 -33.72 -0.02
N GLU A 111 11.04 -32.64 0.10
CA GLU A 111 12.47 -32.62 -0.27
C GLU A 111 13.29 -33.57 0.59
N ARG A 112 13.02 -33.65 1.91
CA ARG A 112 13.69 -34.61 2.80
C ARG A 112 13.34 -36.06 2.45
N GLU A 113 12.06 -36.33 2.21
CA GLU A 113 11.60 -37.67 1.81
C GLU A 113 12.19 -38.08 0.45
N LEU A 114 12.24 -37.15 -0.50
CA LEU A 114 12.84 -37.40 -1.80
C LEU A 114 14.35 -37.63 -1.69
N ALA A 115 15.05 -36.89 -0.83
CA ALA A 115 16.47 -37.10 -0.55
C ALA A 115 16.73 -38.48 0.09
N SER A 116 15.89 -38.89 1.05
CA SER A 116 16.03 -40.21 1.69
C SER A 116 15.76 -41.35 0.72
N LEU A 117 14.72 -41.22 -0.13
CA LEU A 117 14.42 -42.20 -1.17
C LEU A 117 15.54 -42.29 -2.21
N LYS A 118 16.12 -41.16 -2.63
CA LYS A 118 17.29 -41.16 -3.52
C LYS A 118 18.48 -41.86 -2.88
N ALA A 119 18.77 -41.58 -1.61
CA ALA A 119 19.86 -42.23 -0.88
C ALA A 119 19.62 -43.75 -0.76
N ALA A 120 18.40 -44.16 -0.44
CA ALA A 120 18.02 -45.58 -0.37
C ALA A 120 18.12 -46.27 -1.74
N GLN A 121 17.73 -45.59 -2.82
CA GLN A 121 17.85 -46.11 -4.18
C GLN A 121 19.31 -46.28 -4.58
N VAL A 122 20.18 -45.30 -4.31
CA VAL A 122 21.63 -45.42 -4.55
C VAL A 122 22.21 -46.57 -3.74
N ALA A 123 21.88 -46.69 -2.44
CA ALA A 123 22.34 -47.80 -1.61
C ALA A 123 21.87 -49.17 -2.12
N ARG A 124 20.65 -49.24 -2.67
CA ARG A 124 20.12 -50.45 -3.31
C ARG A 124 20.86 -50.77 -4.63
N ASP A 125 21.13 -49.77 -5.45
CA ASP A 125 21.81 -49.94 -6.74
C ASP A 125 23.31 -50.25 -6.57
N ASP A 126 23.93 -49.76 -5.48
CA ASP A 126 25.30 -50.10 -5.06
C ASP A 126 25.38 -51.36 -4.17
N SER A 127 24.27 -52.07 -3.93
CA SER A 127 24.29 -53.34 -3.20
C SER A 127 24.94 -54.45 -4.02
N LEU A 128 25.62 -55.39 -3.35
CA LEU A 128 26.27 -56.53 -4.00
C LEU A 128 25.29 -57.36 -4.87
N PRO A 129 24.07 -57.70 -4.41
CA PRO A 129 23.11 -58.41 -5.26
C PRO A 129 22.70 -57.64 -6.51
N ALA A 130 22.52 -56.31 -6.41
CA ALA A 130 22.17 -55.49 -7.58
C ALA A 130 23.33 -55.38 -8.57
N PHE A 131 24.56 -55.28 -8.05
CA PHE A 131 25.78 -55.25 -8.83
C PHE A 131 25.99 -56.56 -9.61
N LEU A 132 25.85 -57.71 -8.96
CA LEU A 132 25.99 -59.02 -9.59
C LEU A 132 24.90 -59.26 -10.64
N ARG A 133 23.64 -58.90 -10.36
CA ARG A 133 22.54 -59.01 -11.32
C ARG A 133 22.79 -58.23 -12.61
N ARG A 134 23.37 -57.02 -12.49
CA ARG A 134 23.73 -56.19 -13.67
C ARG A 134 24.78 -56.85 -14.55
N LEU A 135 25.68 -57.63 -13.95
CA LEU A 135 26.74 -58.38 -14.64
C LEU A 135 26.31 -59.79 -15.03
N ASN A 136 25.07 -60.20 -14.73
CA ASN A 136 24.57 -61.55 -14.90
C ASN A 136 25.41 -62.60 -14.15
N LEU A 137 25.81 -62.27 -12.91
CA LEU A 137 26.64 -63.09 -12.00
C LEU A 137 25.88 -63.46 -10.71
N ASP A 138 24.55 -63.49 -10.75
CA ASP A 138 23.69 -63.76 -9.58
C ASP A 138 24.04 -65.10 -8.88
N ASP A 139 24.50 -66.09 -9.65
CA ASP A 139 24.85 -67.43 -9.14
C ASP A 139 26.04 -67.40 -8.17
N HIS A 140 26.87 -66.35 -8.20
CA HIS A 140 28.02 -66.20 -7.32
C HIS A 140 27.72 -65.44 -6.02
N LEU A 141 26.48 -64.96 -5.82
CA LEU A 141 26.13 -64.13 -4.67
C LEU A 141 26.45 -64.80 -3.33
N ALA A 142 26.10 -66.08 -3.16
CA ALA A 142 26.34 -66.80 -1.92
C ALA A 142 27.84 -66.91 -1.58
N ALA A 143 28.69 -67.15 -2.58
CA ALA A 143 30.14 -67.25 -2.38
C ALA A 143 30.77 -65.91 -1.99
N LEU A 144 30.29 -64.80 -2.54
CA LEU A 144 30.77 -63.47 -2.14
C LEU A 144 30.20 -63.02 -0.78
N GLU A 145 28.98 -63.42 -0.43
CA GLU A 145 28.38 -63.16 0.90
C GLU A 145 29.06 -63.96 2.02
N GLU A 146 29.47 -65.20 1.76
CA GLU A 146 30.24 -66.03 2.72
C GLU A 146 31.59 -65.40 3.09
N GLU A 147 32.20 -64.68 2.15
CA GLU A 147 33.45 -63.93 2.36
C GLU A 147 33.22 -62.49 2.87
N GLU A 148 31.98 -62.13 3.22
CA GLU A 148 31.58 -60.80 3.69
C GLU A 148 31.98 -59.67 2.72
N LEU A 149 32.06 -59.95 1.42
CA LEU A 149 32.43 -58.97 0.41
C LEU A 149 31.24 -58.07 0.07
N ASP A 150 31.51 -56.77 -0.11
CA ASP A 150 30.55 -55.80 -0.64
C ASP A 150 31.17 -55.01 -1.81
N VAL A 151 30.34 -54.26 -2.53
CA VAL A 151 30.81 -53.51 -3.72
C VAL A 151 31.87 -52.46 -3.33
N ALA A 152 31.86 -51.93 -2.12
CA ALA A 152 32.84 -50.96 -1.65
C ALA A 152 34.21 -51.62 -1.43
N LEU A 153 34.24 -52.80 -0.81
CA LEU A 153 35.42 -53.63 -0.61
C LEU A 153 35.99 -54.08 -1.97
N LEU A 154 35.15 -54.57 -2.87
CA LEU A 154 35.58 -54.94 -4.23
C LEU A 154 36.19 -53.76 -5.01
N ARG A 155 35.68 -52.54 -4.82
CA ARG A 155 36.27 -51.31 -5.40
C ARG A 155 37.58 -50.89 -4.73
N SER A 156 37.76 -51.24 -3.45
CA SER A 156 38.98 -50.93 -2.69
C SER A 156 40.13 -51.88 -3.02
N MET A 157 39.83 -53.09 -3.48
CA MET A 157 40.80 -54.06 -3.95
C MET A 157 41.49 -53.53 -5.22
N GLY A 158 42.79 -53.77 -5.36
CA GLY A 158 43.46 -53.47 -6.63
C GLY A 158 42.86 -54.30 -7.76
N ARG A 159 42.93 -53.83 -9.01
CA ARG A 159 42.36 -54.54 -10.17
C ARG A 159 42.86 -55.99 -10.28
N ASP A 160 44.17 -56.20 -10.12
CA ASP A 160 44.78 -57.53 -10.24
C ASP A 160 44.44 -58.43 -9.05
N GLU A 161 44.34 -57.84 -7.85
CA GLU A 161 43.94 -58.51 -6.62
C GLU A 161 42.47 -58.97 -6.69
N LEU A 162 41.58 -58.09 -7.19
CA LEU A 162 40.18 -58.42 -7.43
C LEU A 162 40.07 -59.63 -8.36
N VAL A 163 40.75 -59.61 -9.52
CA VAL A 163 40.66 -60.71 -10.50
C VAL A 163 41.16 -62.03 -9.89
N SER A 164 42.30 -62.01 -9.19
CA SER A 164 42.85 -63.20 -8.53
C SER A 164 41.91 -63.78 -7.47
N ASN A 165 41.31 -62.91 -6.65
CA ASN A 165 40.41 -63.34 -5.57
C ASN A 165 39.08 -63.85 -6.13
N MET A 166 38.53 -63.21 -7.17
CA MET A 166 37.29 -63.68 -7.82
C MET A 166 37.46 -65.06 -8.47
N ILE A 167 38.60 -65.33 -9.10
CA ILE A 167 38.90 -66.66 -9.65
C ILE A 167 38.99 -67.71 -8.53
N SER A 168 39.59 -67.33 -7.39
CA SER A 168 39.70 -68.22 -6.21
C SER A 168 38.33 -68.54 -5.59
N LEU A 169 37.36 -67.63 -5.74
CA LEU A 169 35.96 -67.82 -5.33
C LEU A 169 35.09 -68.53 -6.38
N GLY A 170 35.68 -69.01 -7.47
CA GLY A 170 35.01 -69.85 -8.45
C GLY A 170 34.40 -69.12 -9.65
N LEU A 171 34.73 -67.84 -9.86
CA LEU A 171 34.41 -67.15 -11.11
C LEU A 171 35.40 -67.57 -12.21
N THR A 172 34.93 -67.63 -13.45
CA THR A 172 35.83 -67.81 -14.61
C THR A 172 36.68 -66.57 -14.84
N GLU A 173 37.83 -66.73 -15.53
CA GLU A 173 38.69 -65.60 -15.90
C GLU A 173 37.93 -64.49 -16.65
N THR A 174 36.95 -64.87 -17.49
CA THR A 174 36.10 -63.94 -18.24
C THR A 174 35.13 -63.19 -17.34
N GLU A 175 34.53 -63.85 -16.35
CA GLU A 175 33.59 -63.22 -15.40
C GLU A 175 34.33 -62.30 -14.42
N ALA A 176 35.48 -62.74 -13.90
CA ALA A 176 36.35 -61.94 -13.05
C ALA A 176 36.87 -60.69 -13.79
N ALA A 177 37.31 -60.84 -15.05
CA ALA A 177 37.72 -59.70 -15.88
C ALA A 177 36.56 -58.76 -16.20
N HIS A 178 35.36 -59.29 -16.44
CA HIS A 178 34.15 -58.48 -16.68
C HIS A 178 33.76 -57.67 -15.43
N MET A 179 33.81 -58.29 -14.25
CA MET A 179 33.58 -57.62 -12.98
C MET A 179 34.60 -56.50 -12.74
N ALA A 180 35.88 -56.79 -12.94
CA ALA A 180 36.94 -55.80 -12.80
C ALA A 180 36.80 -54.64 -13.79
N ALA A 181 36.40 -54.91 -15.04
CA ALA A 181 36.14 -53.86 -16.03
C ALA A 181 34.94 -52.98 -15.65
N SER A 182 33.93 -53.52 -14.95
CA SER A 182 32.79 -52.75 -14.48
C SER A 182 33.10 -51.89 -13.25
N LEU A 183 34.04 -52.30 -12.40
CA LEU A 183 34.45 -51.53 -11.21
C LEU A 183 35.56 -50.51 -11.50
N PHE A 184 36.43 -50.84 -12.44
CA PHE A 184 37.56 -50.02 -12.87
C PHE A 184 37.44 -49.71 -14.37
N PRO A 185 36.49 -48.85 -14.77
CA PRO A 185 36.39 -48.44 -16.17
C PRO A 185 37.72 -47.82 -16.59
N ALA A 186 38.21 -48.19 -17.77
CA ALA A 186 39.43 -47.62 -18.32
C ALA A 186 39.22 -46.11 -18.51
N SER A 187 39.92 -45.30 -17.70
CA SER A 187 40.10 -43.87 -17.94
C SER A 187 40.82 -43.60 -19.26
#